data_AF-A0A192A5J7-F1
#
_entry.id   AF-A0A192A5J7-F1
#
_cell.length_a   1.000
_cell.length_b   1.000
_cell.length_c   1.000
_cell.angle_alpha   90.00
_cell.angle_beta   90.00
_cell.angle_gamma   90.00
#
_symmetry.space_group_name_H-M   'P 1'
#
loop_
_entity.id
_entity.type
_entity.pdbx_description
1 polymer ?
#
loop_
_entity_poly.entity_id
_entity_poly.type
_entity_poly.pdbx_seq_one_letter_code
_entity_poly.pdbx_strand_id
1 'polypeptide(L)'
;MPASLAFIVALALCTLLHLTTFAAVGTALRIPVREMSLGFGPQLFRLGRLRVRLLPVGGHVRFKDLGEDGLTEDDLLGALDTQPLWMQLALSLSGTVTLLLVALVLLRLEAPPAFINGFAQIVLGALSPVGDAQTLLAQAHQAILQLPFTALLGYVAAKFAAFNLLPLPATNGGQALTFIGRRLGLGRIWPARLTHILVLAYLALGLSWVGALMVYVLNPSQ
;
A
#
# COMPACT_ATOMS: atom_id res chain seq x y z
N MET A 1 -22.81 14.20 1.27
CA MET A 1 -22.28 12.82 1.43
C MET A 1 -21.91 12.64 2.89
N PRO A 2 -22.30 11.55 3.57
CA PRO A 2 -21.84 11.28 4.93
C PRO A 2 -20.31 11.27 5.00
N ALA A 3 -19.72 11.87 6.04
CA ALA A 3 -18.27 12.06 6.11
C ALA A 3 -17.50 10.73 6.15
N SER A 4 -18.02 9.73 6.89
CA SER A 4 -17.48 8.37 6.90
C SER A 4 -17.52 7.72 5.50
N LEU A 5 -18.59 7.93 4.73
CA LEU A 5 -18.67 7.48 3.35
C LEU A 5 -17.60 8.18 2.48
N ALA A 6 -17.38 9.48 2.69
CA ALA A 6 -16.38 10.26 1.93
C ALA A 6 -14.97 9.68 2.13
N PHE A 7 -14.62 9.32 3.36
CA PHE A 7 -13.36 8.64 3.64
C PHE A 7 -13.26 7.26 2.98
N ILE A 8 -14.30 6.42 3.09
CA ILE A 8 -14.33 5.09 2.48
C ILE A 8 -14.17 5.18 0.95
N VAL A 9 -14.87 6.10 0.32
CA VAL A 9 -14.78 6.32 -1.13
C VAL A 9 -13.39 6.84 -1.51
N ALA A 10 -12.80 7.76 -0.74
CA ALA A 10 -11.43 8.23 -1.00
C ALA A 10 -10.42 7.07 -0.94
N LEU A 11 -10.51 6.21 0.09
CA LEU A 11 -9.66 5.04 0.23
C LEU A 11 -9.85 4.03 -0.91
N ALA A 12 -11.10 3.77 -1.30
CA ALA A 12 -11.43 2.88 -2.41
C ALA A 12 -10.88 3.40 -3.74
N LEU A 13 -11.07 4.69 -4.04
CA LEU A 13 -10.54 5.32 -5.25
C LEU A 13 -9.01 5.26 -5.30
N CYS A 14 -8.33 5.59 -4.20
CA CYS A 14 -6.87 5.50 -4.13
C CYS A 14 -6.39 4.05 -4.31
N THR A 15 -7.07 3.07 -3.71
CA THR A 15 -6.74 1.65 -3.85
C THR A 15 -6.92 1.16 -5.29
N LEU A 16 -8.05 1.49 -5.90
CA LEU A 16 -8.32 1.12 -7.30
C LEU A 16 -7.30 1.75 -8.24
N LEU A 17 -7.01 3.04 -8.09
CA LEU A 17 -6.03 3.73 -8.91
C LEU A 17 -4.63 3.12 -8.74
N HIS A 18 -4.23 2.85 -7.50
CA HIS A 18 -2.95 2.21 -7.19
C HIS A 18 -2.79 0.85 -7.87
N LEU A 19 -3.79 -0.04 -7.73
CA LEU A 19 -3.76 -1.40 -8.28
C LEU A 19 -3.90 -1.41 -9.81
N THR A 20 -4.72 -0.53 -10.37
CA THR A 20 -4.90 -0.45 -11.83
C THR A 20 -3.64 0.09 -12.51
N THR A 21 -2.90 1.01 -11.88
CA THR A 21 -1.58 1.44 -12.39
C THR A 21 -0.62 0.27 -12.52
N PHE A 22 -0.53 -0.61 -11.52
CA PHE A 22 0.32 -1.80 -11.61
C PHE A 22 -0.04 -2.68 -12.81
N ALA A 23 -1.33 -2.97 -12.96
CA ALA A 23 -1.81 -3.78 -14.08
C ALA A 23 -1.53 -3.11 -15.44
N ALA A 24 -1.71 -1.80 -15.54
CA ALA A 24 -1.45 -1.02 -16.75
C ALA A 24 0.05 -0.99 -17.09
N VAL A 25 0.92 -0.67 -16.12
CA VAL A 25 2.37 -0.63 -16.31
C VAL A 25 2.93 -2.01 -16.63
N GLY A 26 2.47 -3.06 -15.94
CA GLY A 26 2.88 -4.43 -16.25
C GLY A 26 2.47 -4.85 -17.67
N THR A 27 1.24 -4.51 -18.08
CA THR A 27 0.78 -4.76 -19.46
C THR A 27 1.62 -3.98 -20.48
N ALA A 28 1.94 -2.71 -20.22
CA ALA A 28 2.79 -1.89 -21.09
C ALA A 28 4.23 -2.43 -21.21
N LEU A 29 4.76 -2.99 -20.13
CA LEU A 29 6.07 -3.64 -20.08
C LEU A 29 6.04 -5.10 -20.57
N ARG A 30 4.88 -5.61 -21.02
CA ARG A 30 4.66 -7.00 -21.43
C ARG A 30 4.96 -8.03 -20.34
N ILE A 31 4.78 -7.64 -19.08
CA ILE A 31 4.88 -8.51 -17.90
C ILE A 31 3.49 -9.06 -17.59
N PRO A 32 3.24 -10.39 -17.73
CA PRO A 32 1.89 -10.93 -17.64
C PRO A 32 1.28 -10.78 -16.24
N VAL A 33 0.13 -10.10 -16.15
CA VAL A 33 -0.70 -10.07 -14.94
C VAL A 33 -1.48 -11.38 -14.82
N ARG A 34 -1.28 -12.14 -13.74
CA ARG A 34 -2.02 -13.39 -13.47
C ARG A 34 -3.33 -13.13 -12.74
N GLU A 35 -3.28 -12.29 -11.71
CA GLU A 35 -4.42 -12.00 -10.85
C GLU A 35 -4.36 -10.55 -10.35
N MET A 36 -5.52 -9.91 -10.22
CA MET A 36 -5.69 -8.66 -9.49
C MET A 36 -6.72 -8.91 -8.40
N SER A 37 -6.33 -8.80 -7.14
CA SER A 37 -7.20 -9.01 -5.99
C SER A 37 -7.49 -7.68 -5.32
N LEU A 38 -8.78 -7.36 -5.19
CA LEU A 38 -9.26 -6.25 -4.38
C LEU A 38 -9.67 -6.78 -3.00
N GLY A 39 -9.02 -6.27 -1.96
CA GLY A 39 -9.26 -6.64 -0.57
C GLY A 39 -8.48 -7.86 -0.07
N PHE A 40 -8.80 -8.27 1.16
CA PHE A 40 -8.25 -9.43 1.87
C PHE A 40 -9.34 -10.38 2.39
N GLY A 41 -8.93 -11.58 2.82
CA GLY A 41 -9.83 -12.61 3.36
C GLY A 41 -10.39 -13.56 2.30
N PRO A 42 -11.51 -14.25 2.60
CA PRO A 42 -12.12 -15.21 1.68
C PRO A 42 -12.61 -14.51 0.40
N GLN A 43 -12.47 -15.20 -0.74
CA GLN A 43 -12.94 -14.71 -2.03
C GLN A 43 -14.47 -14.71 -2.05
N LEU A 44 -15.07 -13.56 -2.35
CA LEU A 44 -16.51 -13.45 -2.55
C LEU A 44 -16.89 -13.84 -3.98
N PHE A 45 -16.20 -13.26 -4.96
CA PHE A 45 -16.43 -13.58 -6.37
C PHE A 45 -15.18 -13.36 -7.23
N ARG A 46 -15.21 -13.94 -8.44
CA ARG A 46 -14.15 -13.89 -9.44
C ARG A 46 -14.72 -13.44 -10.78
N LEU A 47 -14.08 -12.44 -11.40
CA LEU A 47 -14.39 -11.99 -12.76
C LEU A 47 -13.11 -11.94 -13.60
N GLY A 48 -12.89 -12.97 -14.42
CA GLY A 48 -11.65 -13.10 -15.20
C GLY A 48 -10.39 -13.14 -14.31
N ARG A 49 -9.54 -12.11 -14.43
CA ARG A 49 -8.34 -11.91 -13.59
C ARG A 49 -8.62 -11.15 -12.29
N LEU A 50 -9.78 -10.52 -12.16
CA LEU A 50 -10.19 -9.81 -10.94
C LEU A 50 -10.71 -10.79 -9.89
N ARG A 51 -10.24 -10.66 -8.65
CA ARG A 51 -10.78 -11.30 -7.45
C ARG A 51 -11.25 -10.22 -6.50
N VAL A 52 -12.46 -10.38 -5.97
CA VAL A 52 -12.98 -9.49 -4.94
C VAL A 52 -13.15 -10.29 -3.66
N ARG A 53 -12.55 -9.81 -2.57
CA ARG A 53 -12.50 -10.47 -1.27
C ARG A 53 -13.34 -9.72 -0.25
N LEU A 54 -13.65 -10.41 0.85
CA LEU A 54 -14.58 -9.93 1.89
C LEU A 54 -14.21 -8.57 2.48
N LEU A 55 -12.93 -8.34 2.77
CA LEU A 55 -12.47 -7.09 3.38
C LEU A 55 -11.98 -6.15 2.28
N PRO A 56 -12.71 -5.10 1.88
CA PRO A 56 -12.37 -4.22 0.75
C PRO A 56 -11.26 -3.21 1.09
N VAL A 57 -10.35 -3.58 1.99
CA VAL A 57 -9.24 -2.74 2.43
C VAL A 57 -7.99 -3.24 1.73
N GLY A 58 -7.41 -2.44 0.82
CA GLY A 58 -6.20 -2.81 0.08
C GLY A 58 -6.44 -3.81 -1.06
N GLY A 59 -5.38 -4.51 -1.45
CA GLY A 59 -5.39 -5.48 -2.56
C GLY A 59 -3.98 -5.73 -3.08
N HIS A 60 -3.85 -6.58 -4.10
CA HIS A 60 -2.57 -6.87 -4.73
C HIS A 60 -2.74 -7.24 -6.21
N VAL A 61 -1.68 -7.04 -6.99
CA VAL A 61 -1.58 -7.54 -8.36
C VAL A 61 -0.49 -8.60 -8.39
N ARG A 62 -0.85 -9.81 -8.81
CA ARG A 62 0.07 -10.93 -8.97
C ARG A 62 0.57 -10.97 -10.40
N PHE A 63 1.88 -10.80 -10.55
CA PHE A 63 2.59 -10.94 -11.82
C PHE A 63 3.15 -12.37 -11.96
N LYS A 64 3.62 -12.70 -13.15
CA LYS A 64 4.33 -13.96 -13.41
C LYS A 64 5.74 -13.85 -12.82
N ASP A 65 6.05 -14.66 -11.81
CA ASP A 65 7.34 -14.68 -11.09
C ASP A 65 7.94 -16.10 -11.03
N LEU A 66 9.25 -16.23 -10.80
CA LEU A 66 9.99 -17.52 -10.89
C LEU A 66 9.73 -18.48 -9.71
N GLY A 67 9.13 -18.00 -8.62
CA GLY A 67 9.01 -18.74 -7.34
C GLY A 67 7.71 -19.52 -7.13
N GLU A 68 6.92 -19.78 -8.17
CA GLU A 68 5.64 -20.49 -8.05
C GLU A 68 5.78 -21.96 -8.45
N ASP A 69 5.26 -22.87 -7.64
CA ASP A 69 5.29 -24.30 -7.93
C ASP A 69 4.53 -24.61 -9.23
N GLY A 70 5.18 -25.34 -10.17
CA GLY A 70 4.54 -25.88 -11.38
C GLY A 70 4.77 -25.10 -12.69
N LEU A 71 5.85 -24.33 -12.83
CA LEU A 71 6.17 -23.59 -14.06
C LEU A 71 6.67 -24.51 -15.19
N THR A 72 6.18 -24.30 -16.42
CA THR A 72 6.75 -24.88 -17.66
C THR A 72 7.92 -24.01 -18.16
N GLU A 73 8.81 -24.52 -19.02
CA GLU A 73 9.93 -23.72 -19.58
C GLU A 73 9.45 -22.44 -20.32
N ASP A 74 8.27 -22.48 -20.94
CA ASP A 74 7.58 -21.32 -21.54
C ASP A 74 7.10 -20.30 -20.49
N ASP A 75 6.95 -20.70 -19.23
CA ASP A 75 6.58 -19.79 -18.14
C ASP A 75 7.75 -18.89 -17.69
N LEU A 76 8.99 -19.21 -18.08
CA LEU A 76 10.18 -18.43 -17.72
C LEU A 76 10.29 -17.13 -18.52
N LEU A 77 9.73 -17.08 -19.73
CA LEU A 77 9.73 -15.89 -20.57
C LEU A 77 8.80 -14.81 -20.01
N GLY A 78 9.36 -13.65 -19.71
CA GLY A 78 8.63 -12.46 -19.27
C GLY A 78 8.35 -12.37 -17.77
N ALA A 79 8.94 -13.26 -16.95
CA ALA A 79 8.79 -13.20 -15.49
C ALA A 79 9.42 -11.94 -14.90
N LEU A 80 8.79 -11.30 -13.90
CA LEU A 80 9.26 -10.01 -13.35
C LEU A 80 10.71 -10.08 -12.84
N ASP A 81 11.06 -11.16 -12.15
CA ASP A 81 12.39 -11.39 -11.59
C ASP A 81 13.50 -11.44 -12.66
N THR A 82 13.16 -11.73 -13.92
CA THR A 82 14.10 -11.78 -15.06
C THR A 82 14.27 -10.45 -15.76
N GLN A 83 13.39 -9.47 -15.49
CA GLN A 83 13.42 -8.16 -16.14
C GLN A 83 14.59 -7.31 -15.65
N PRO A 84 15.10 -6.35 -16.44
CA PRO A 84 16.13 -5.42 -15.96
C PRO A 84 15.63 -4.62 -14.74
N LEU A 85 16.55 -4.25 -13.84
CA LEU A 85 16.23 -3.60 -12.56
C LEU A 85 15.30 -2.39 -12.72
N TRP A 86 15.48 -1.57 -13.76
CA TRP A 86 14.64 -0.40 -13.99
C TRP A 86 13.17 -0.78 -14.26
N MET A 87 12.89 -1.91 -14.93
CA MET A 87 11.52 -2.39 -15.15
C MET A 87 10.91 -2.93 -13.85
N GLN A 88 11.71 -3.65 -13.07
CA GLN A 88 11.30 -4.14 -11.75
C GLN A 88 10.91 -2.97 -10.84
N LEU A 89 11.76 -1.93 -10.79
CA LEU A 89 11.52 -0.72 -10.01
C LEU A 89 10.37 0.13 -10.57
N ALA A 90 10.29 0.30 -11.90
CA ALA A 90 9.21 1.04 -12.53
C ALA A 90 7.87 0.37 -12.23
N LEU A 91 7.79 -0.95 -12.32
CA LEU A 91 6.59 -1.69 -11.96
C LEU A 91 6.32 -1.55 -10.46
N SER A 92 7.27 -1.92 -9.59
CA SER A 92 7.08 -1.98 -8.13
C SER A 92 6.69 -0.64 -7.51
N LEU A 93 7.18 0.47 -8.05
CA LEU A 93 6.90 1.82 -7.54
C LEU A 93 5.75 2.53 -8.26
N SER A 94 5.27 2.00 -9.39
CA SER A 94 4.27 2.68 -10.25
C SER A 94 3.02 3.12 -9.50
N GLY A 95 2.43 2.24 -8.69
CA GLY A 95 1.26 2.56 -7.88
C GLY A 95 1.53 3.66 -6.86
N THR A 96 2.69 3.65 -6.19
CA THR A 96 3.07 4.70 -5.21
C THR A 96 3.28 6.04 -5.91
N VAL A 97 3.95 6.04 -7.07
CA VAL A 97 4.15 7.25 -7.88
C VAL A 97 2.81 7.84 -8.31
N THR A 98 1.84 7.01 -8.71
CA THR A 98 0.51 7.51 -9.07
C THR A 98 -0.20 8.16 -7.89
N LEU A 99 -0.12 7.57 -6.69
CA LEU A 99 -0.68 8.19 -5.48
C LEU A 99 -0.02 9.52 -5.15
N LEU A 100 1.30 9.63 -5.30
CA LEU A 100 2.02 10.90 -5.11
C LEU A 100 1.62 11.95 -6.14
N LEU A 101 1.41 11.56 -7.40
CA LEU A 101 0.92 12.47 -8.43
C LEU A 101 -0.50 12.97 -8.11
N VAL A 102 -1.40 12.10 -7.65
CA VAL A 102 -2.73 12.51 -7.17
C VAL A 102 -2.62 13.48 -6.02
N ALA A 103 -1.81 13.18 -5.01
CA ALA A 103 -1.58 14.08 -3.89
C ALA A 103 -1.04 15.44 -4.36
N LEU A 104 -0.04 15.45 -5.25
CA LEU A 104 0.56 16.68 -5.79
C LEU A 104 -0.45 17.52 -6.58
N VAL A 105 -1.29 16.89 -7.41
CA VAL A 105 -2.31 17.60 -8.19
C VAL A 105 -3.38 18.22 -7.28
N LEU A 106 -3.82 17.49 -6.25
CA LEU A 106 -4.94 17.90 -5.39
C LEU A 106 -4.51 18.84 -4.24
N LEU A 107 -3.34 18.61 -3.64
CA LEU A 107 -2.83 19.37 -2.49
C LEU A 107 -1.73 20.36 -2.84
N ARG A 108 -1.09 20.23 -4.02
CA ARG A 108 -0.01 21.11 -4.47
C ARG A 108 1.12 21.18 -3.42
N LEU A 109 1.33 22.35 -2.82
CA LEU A 109 2.37 22.59 -1.81
C LEU A 109 2.14 21.84 -0.49
N GLU A 110 0.91 21.42 -0.21
CA GLU A 110 0.59 20.61 0.97
C GLU A 110 0.92 19.12 0.78
N ALA A 111 1.16 18.66 -0.46
CA ALA A 111 1.41 17.24 -0.73
C ALA A 111 2.73 16.73 -0.10
N PRO A 112 3.89 17.41 -0.24
CA PRO A 112 5.13 16.96 0.38
C PRO A 112 5.06 16.82 1.91
N PRO A 113 4.60 17.83 2.70
CA PRO A 113 4.50 17.66 4.14
C PRO A 113 3.45 16.59 4.51
N ALA A 114 2.33 16.47 3.79
CA ALA A 114 1.35 15.41 4.04
C ALA A 114 1.94 13.99 3.87
N PHE A 115 2.77 13.80 2.85
CA PHE A 115 3.48 12.55 2.58
C PHE A 115 4.58 12.27 3.61
N ILE A 116 5.47 13.24 3.87
CA ILE A 116 6.58 13.10 4.82
C ILE A 116 6.06 12.83 6.23
N ASN A 117 5.07 13.62 6.69
CA ASN A 117 4.43 13.40 7.98
C ASN A 117 3.70 12.06 8.04
N GLY A 118 3.25 11.52 6.90
CA GLY A 118 2.64 10.20 6.82
C GLY A 118 3.54 9.10 7.41
N PHE A 119 4.84 9.12 7.12
CA PHE A 119 5.78 8.14 7.71
C PHE A 119 5.83 8.23 9.23
N ALA A 120 6.00 9.44 9.75
CA ALA A 120 6.05 9.69 11.19
C ALA A 120 4.75 9.28 11.86
N GLN A 121 3.60 9.65 11.29
CA GLN A 121 2.29 9.29 11.82
C GLN A 121 2.10 7.79 11.90
N ILE A 122 2.40 7.04 10.82
CA ILE A 122 2.24 5.59 10.78
C ILE A 122 3.03 4.91 11.91
N VAL A 123 4.28 5.34 12.15
CA VAL A 123 5.15 4.74 13.16
C VAL A 123 4.83 5.24 14.56
N LEU A 124 4.82 6.56 14.78
CA LEU A 124 4.63 7.16 16.11
C LEU A 124 3.24 6.85 16.68
N GLY A 125 2.20 6.91 15.84
CA GLY A 125 0.86 6.50 16.25
C GLY A 125 0.83 5.03 16.70
N ALA A 126 1.49 4.14 15.96
CA ALA A 126 1.56 2.73 16.35
C ALA A 126 2.36 2.47 17.64
N LEU A 127 3.32 3.33 17.98
CA LEU A 127 4.06 3.22 19.25
C LEU A 127 3.28 3.77 20.45
N SER A 128 2.29 4.64 20.23
CA SER A 128 1.49 5.30 21.27
C SER A 128 -0.02 5.19 20.96
N PRO A 129 -0.61 3.96 21.00
CA PRO A 129 -1.98 3.72 20.57
C PRO A 129 -3.05 4.40 21.42
N VAL A 130 -2.77 4.68 22.71
CA VAL A 130 -3.67 5.40 23.63
C VAL A 130 -3.31 6.87 23.80
N GLY A 131 -2.27 7.36 23.11
CA GLY A 131 -1.80 8.74 23.16
C GLY A 131 -1.78 9.39 21.78
N ASP A 132 -0.63 9.35 21.09
CA ASP A 132 -0.45 10.03 19.80
C ASP A 132 -1.45 9.52 18.76
N ALA A 133 -1.75 8.22 18.73
CA ALA A 133 -2.75 7.69 17.82
C ALA A 133 -4.15 8.27 18.06
N GLN A 134 -4.53 8.51 19.33
CA GLN A 134 -5.83 9.12 19.65
C GLN A 134 -5.89 10.56 19.10
N THR A 135 -4.80 11.31 19.27
CA THR A 135 -4.67 12.66 18.71
C THR A 135 -4.76 12.64 17.17
N LEU A 136 -4.05 11.71 16.53
CA LEU A 136 -4.07 11.55 15.07
C LEU A 136 -5.45 11.11 14.55
N LEU A 137 -6.14 10.24 15.27
CA LEU A 137 -7.50 9.80 14.93
C LEU A 137 -8.50 10.95 15.07
N ALA A 138 -8.40 11.75 16.13
CA ALA A 138 -9.21 12.97 16.29
C ALA A 138 -8.96 13.98 15.17
N GLN A 139 -7.68 14.21 14.81
CA GLN A 139 -7.33 15.06 13.67
C GLN A 139 -7.88 14.52 12.34
N ALA A 140 -7.78 13.20 12.10
CA ALA A 140 -8.33 12.56 10.92
C ALA A 140 -9.86 12.69 10.87
N HIS A 141 -10.54 12.49 12.00
CA HIS A 141 -11.99 12.64 12.11
C HIS A 141 -12.43 14.07 11.80
N GLN A 142 -11.78 15.08 12.38
CA GLN A 142 -12.05 16.49 12.05
C GLN A 142 -11.78 16.80 10.58
N ALA A 143 -10.67 16.31 10.01
CA ALA A 143 -10.35 16.50 8.60
C ALA A 143 -11.42 15.87 7.68
N ILE A 144 -11.94 14.70 8.02
CA ILE A 144 -13.00 14.02 7.28
C ILE A 144 -14.31 14.83 7.28
N LEU A 145 -14.61 15.53 8.38
CA LEU A 145 -15.80 16.36 8.51
C LEU A 145 -15.68 17.72 7.79
N GLN A 146 -14.49 18.32 7.81
CA GLN A 146 -14.31 19.73 7.44
C GLN A 146 -13.71 19.92 6.04
N LEU A 147 -12.88 18.99 5.56
CA LEU A 147 -12.21 19.16 4.28
C LEU A 147 -13.15 18.88 3.10
N PRO A 148 -13.01 19.60 1.98
CA PRO A 148 -13.64 19.20 0.73
C PRO A 148 -13.10 17.83 0.31
N PHE A 149 -13.95 17.05 -0.37
CA PHE A 149 -13.62 15.68 -0.78
C PHE A 149 -12.30 15.59 -1.58
N THR A 150 -12.01 16.58 -2.43
CA THR A 150 -10.77 16.64 -3.21
C THR A 150 -9.52 16.77 -2.34
N ALA A 151 -9.56 17.60 -1.30
CA ALA A 151 -8.47 17.71 -0.33
C ALA A 151 -8.34 16.42 0.49
N LEU A 152 -9.47 15.87 0.96
CA LEU A 152 -9.49 14.58 1.67
C LEU A 152 -8.84 13.48 0.83
N LEU A 153 -9.22 13.37 -0.44
CA LEU A 153 -8.64 12.40 -1.39
C LEU A 153 -7.13 12.60 -1.55
N GLY A 154 -6.67 13.85 -1.64
CA GLY A 154 -5.25 14.18 -1.71
C GLY A 154 -4.47 13.77 -0.44
N TYR A 155 -5.02 14.02 0.74
CA TYR A 155 -4.42 13.60 2.02
C TYR A 155 -4.38 12.08 2.17
N VAL A 156 -5.46 11.39 1.79
CA VAL A 156 -5.50 9.92 1.76
C VAL A 156 -4.46 9.39 0.78
N ALA A 157 -4.35 9.95 -0.43
CA ALA A 157 -3.36 9.56 -1.42
C ALA A 157 -1.91 9.74 -0.90
N ALA A 158 -1.61 10.88 -0.28
CA ALA A 158 -0.29 11.16 0.28
C ALA A 158 0.09 10.17 1.40
N LYS A 159 -0.81 9.93 2.36
CA LYS A 159 -0.57 9.01 3.47
C LYS A 159 -0.49 7.56 2.99
N PHE A 160 -1.32 7.19 2.02
CA PHE A 160 -1.30 5.86 1.44
C PHE A 160 -0.04 5.61 0.61
N ALA A 161 0.48 6.63 -0.08
CA ALA A 161 1.80 6.56 -0.72
C ALA A 161 2.92 6.35 0.31
N ALA A 162 2.89 7.08 1.43
CA ALA A 162 3.88 6.92 2.50
C ALA A 162 3.88 5.49 3.06
N PHE A 163 2.69 4.94 3.34
CA PHE A 163 2.52 3.55 3.77
C PHE A 163 3.12 2.55 2.77
N ASN A 164 2.81 2.71 1.48
CA ASN A 164 3.31 1.80 0.44
C ASN A 164 4.82 1.92 0.21
N LEU A 165 5.46 3.03 0.59
CA LEU A 165 6.91 3.22 0.46
C LEU A 165 7.70 2.80 1.71
N LEU A 166 7.04 2.30 2.75
CA LEU A 166 7.75 1.76 3.92
C LEU A 166 8.71 0.63 3.50
N PRO A 167 9.84 0.44 4.20
CA PRO A 167 10.78 -0.64 3.92
C PRO A 167 10.30 -1.97 4.54
N LEU A 168 9.04 -2.34 4.30
CA LEU A 168 8.41 -3.51 4.91
C LEU A 168 8.07 -4.59 3.87
N PRO A 169 8.11 -5.88 4.23
CA PRO A 169 7.67 -6.97 3.37
C PRO A 169 6.27 -6.70 2.81
N ALA A 170 6.04 -7.08 1.55
CA ALA A 170 4.79 -6.87 0.80
C ALA A 170 4.39 -5.42 0.49
N THR A 171 5.18 -4.41 0.91
CA THR A 171 5.02 -3.02 0.44
C THR A 171 5.88 -2.75 -0.81
N ASN A 172 5.59 -1.66 -1.52
CA ASN A 172 6.32 -1.27 -2.72
C ASN A 172 7.77 -0.88 -2.41
N GLY A 173 7.99 -0.20 -1.29
CA GLY A 173 9.34 0.14 -0.80
C GLY A 173 10.16 -1.10 -0.49
N GLY A 174 9.59 -2.07 0.24
CA GLY A 174 10.25 -3.34 0.54
C GLY A 174 10.58 -4.18 -0.71
N GLN A 175 9.68 -4.23 -1.69
CA GLN A 175 9.95 -4.91 -2.97
C GLN A 175 11.08 -4.24 -3.75
N ALA A 176 11.06 -2.91 -3.86
CA ALA A 176 12.12 -2.15 -4.52
C ALA A 176 13.48 -2.40 -3.87
N LEU A 177 13.56 -2.37 -2.53
CA LEU A 177 14.78 -2.69 -1.78
C LEU A 177 15.25 -4.12 -2.03
N THR A 178 14.32 -5.08 -2.16
CA THR A 178 14.65 -6.47 -2.49
C THR A 178 15.28 -6.59 -3.87
N PHE A 179 14.71 -5.93 -4.90
CA PHE A 179 15.26 -5.94 -6.25
C PHE A 179 16.65 -5.27 -6.32
N ILE A 180 16.82 -4.13 -5.65
CA ILE A 180 18.12 -3.44 -5.55
C ILE A 180 19.13 -4.34 -4.83
N GLY A 181 18.75 -4.91 -3.69
CA GLY A 181 19.62 -5.78 -2.89
C GLY A 181 20.07 -7.02 -3.66
N ARG A 182 19.18 -7.67 -4.42
CA ARG A 182 19.53 -8.78 -5.31
C ARG A 182 20.54 -8.35 -6.37
N ARG A 183 20.34 -7.21 -7.03
CA ARG A 183 21.24 -6.70 -8.09
C ARG A 183 22.63 -6.33 -7.56
N LEU A 184 22.71 -5.77 -6.35
CA LEU A 184 23.95 -5.38 -5.70
C LEU A 184 24.67 -6.56 -5.01
N GLY A 185 24.14 -7.79 -5.09
CA GLY A 185 24.73 -8.96 -4.42
C GLY A 185 24.59 -8.92 -2.89
N LEU A 186 23.73 -8.05 -2.36
CA LEU A 186 23.46 -7.89 -0.92
C LEU A 186 22.48 -8.95 -0.40
N GLY A 187 22.19 -10.01 -1.18
CA GLY A 187 21.31 -11.10 -0.76
C GLY A 187 21.74 -11.79 0.55
N ARG A 188 23.05 -11.74 0.89
CA ARG A 188 23.57 -12.18 2.19
C ARG A 188 23.14 -11.30 3.37
N ILE A 189 22.84 -10.02 3.12
CA ILE A 189 22.42 -9.02 4.13
C ILE A 189 20.91 -9.08 4.38
N TRP A 190 20.16 -9.80 3.53
CA TRP A 190 18.73 -10.02 3.71
C TRP A 190 18.42 -11.47 4.18
N PRO A 191 18.80 -11.85 5.41
CA PRO A 191 18.53 -13.19 5.92
C PRO A 191 17.02 -13.40 6.13
N ALA A 192 16.57 -14.65 6.03
CA ALA A 192 15.18 -15.01 6.31
C ALA A 192 14.70 -14.50 7.69
N ARG A 193 15.60 -14.46 8.68
CA ARG A 193 15.32 -13.89 10.02
C ARG A 193 14.91 -12.42 9.96
N LEU A 194 15.58 -11.59 9.16
CA LEU A 194 15.22 -10.18 9.02
C LEU A 194 13.83 -10.03 8.38
N THR A 195 13.52 -10.85 7.38
CA THR A 195 12.18 -10.86 6.76
C THR A 195 11.10 -11.20 7.79
N HIS A 196 11.31 -12.23 8.62
CA HIS A 196 10.37 -12.58 9.68
C HIS A 196 10.20 -11.45 10.70
N ILE A 197 11.30 -10.82 11.14
CA ILE A 197 11.25 -9.67 12.07
C ILE A 197 10.44 -8.52 11.47
N LEU A 198 10.68 -8.18 10.20
CA LEU A 198 9.95 -7.09 9.54
C LEU A 198 8.47 -7.43 9.30
N VAL A 199 8.12 -8.69 9.02
CA VAL A 199 6.72 -9.14 8.96
C VAL A 199 6.05 -9.00 10.33
N LEU A 200 6.71 -9.45 11.41
CA LEU A 200 6.19 -9.30 12.77
C LEU A 200 6.02 -7.83 13.16
N ALA A 201 6.99 -6.97 12.80
CA ALA A 201 6.90 -5.53 13.02
C ALA A 201 5.73 -4.91 12.25
N TYR A 202 5.51 -5.32 10.99
CA TYR A 202 4.38 -4.88 10.19
C TYR A 202 3.02 -5.30 10.80
N LEU A 203 2.92 -6.55 11.26
CA LEU A 203 1.71 -7.05 11.95
C LEU A 203 1.47 -6.32 13.28
N ALA A 204 2.51 -6.13 14.08
CA ALA A 204 2.42 -5.40 15.35
C ALA A 204 1.97 -3.95 15.14
N LEU A 205 2.51 -3.28 14.11
CA LEU A 205 2.10 -1.94 13.71
C LEU A 205 0.62 -1.89 13.34
N GLY A 206 0.16 -2.83 12.51
CA GLY A 206 -1.24 -2.93 12.11
C GLY A 206 -2.18 -3.20 13.29
N LEU A 207 -1.83 -4.16 14.15
CA LEU A 207 -2.61 -4.48 15.35
C LEU A 207 -2.69 -3.31 16.32
N SER A 208 -1.60 -2.55 16.48
CA SER A 208 -1.60 -1.35 17.32
C SER A 208 -2.58 -0.29 16.82
N TRP A 209 -2.60 -0.04 15.50
CA TRP A 209 -3.58 0.89 14.89
C TRP A 209 -5.02 0.41 15.01
N VAL A 210 -5.27 -0.89 14.87
CA VAL A 210 -6.60 -1.48 15.11
C VAL A 210 -7.01 -1.28 16.57
N GLY A 211 -6.09 -1.52 17.52
CA GLY A 211 -6.28 -1.24 18.94
C GLY A 211 -6.61 0.22 19.22
N ALA A 212 -5.83 1.15 18.68
CA ALA A 212 -6.05 2.58 18.81
C ALA A 212 -7.43 3.00 18.28
N LEU A 213 -7.82 2.49 17.11
CA LEU A 213 -9.13 2.77 16.52
C LEU A 213 -10.27 2.24 17.39
N MET A 214 -10.15 1.02 17.94
CA MET A 214 -11.15 0.47 18.86
C MET A 214 -11.28 1.35 20.10
N VAL A 215 -10.18 1.76 20.71
CA VAL A 215 -10.19 2.66 21.88
C VAL A 215 -10.87 4.00 21.56
N TYR A 216 -10.56 4.58 20.39
CA TYR A 216 -11.13 5.85 19.95
C TYR A 216 -12.64 5.76 19.74
N VAL A 217 -13.10 4.71 19.04
CA VAL A 217 -14.53 4.50 18.75
C VAL A 217 -15.32 4.17 20.02
N LEU A 218 -14.73 3.44 20.97
CA LEU A 218 -15.38 3.11 22.24
C LEU A 218 -15.39 4.28 23.24
N ASN A 219 -14.53 5.29 23.07
CA ASN A 219 -14.45 6.47 23.93
C ASN A 219 -14.55 7.79 23.14
N PRO A 220 -15.69 8.09 22.51
CA PRO A 220 -15.85 9.23 21.60
C PRO A 220 -15.84 10.60 22.30
N SER A 221 -15.72 10.65 23.63
CA SER A 221 -15.71 11.88 24.44
C SER A 221 -14.31 12.47 24.67
N GLN A 222 -13.27 11.96 24.00
CA GLN A 222 -11.95 12.59 23.86
C GLN A 222 -11.78 13.15 22.44
#